data_AF-A0A9D6XZR7-F1
#
_entry.id   AF-A0A9D6XZR7-F1
#
_cell.length_a   1.000
_cell.length_b   1.000
_cell.length_c   1.000
_cell.angle_alpha   90.00
_cell.angle_beta   90.00
_cell.angle_gamma   90.00
#
_symmetry.space_group_name_H-M   'P 1'
#
loop_
_entity.id
_entity.type
_entity.pdbx_description
1 polymer ?
#
loop_
_entity_poly.entity_id
_entity_poly.type
_entity_poly.pdbx_seq_one_letter_code
_entity_poly.pdbx_strand_id
1 'polypeptide(L)'
;MNRTRLLGTVVFLMLAVVLFFAITCSANLNAEGAVKNAPSTSKPNPSVKSITTSTAGMGDNYYAIMEVAVKNEGAKGTVMVVGTITQGAQTIENSFPIEIKKNSEEVVTLVFKLKWMGGEFTANAEVQN
;
A
#
# COMPACT_ATOMS: atom_id res chain seq x y z
N MET A 1 -58.75 -14.72 23.76
CA MET A 1 -57.70 -13.90 24.41
C MET A 1 -56.58 -14.85 24.83
N ASN A 2 -55.31 -14.61 24.45
CA ASN A 2 -54.07 -15.36 24.83
C ASN A 2 -53.19 -15.92 23.68
N ARG A 3 -53.10 -15.25 22.53
CA ARG A 3 -52.03 -15.54 21.54
C ARG A 3 -51.11 -14.35 21.25
N THR A 4 -51.64 -13.13 21.34
CA THR A 4 -50.86 -11.89 21.19
C THR A 4 -49.94 -11.58 22.36
N ARG A 5 -50.23 -12.10 23.57
CA ARG A 5 -49.39 -11.88 24.76
C ARG A 5 -48.12 -12.74 24.80
N LEU A 6 -48.10 -13.91 24.14
CA LEU A 6 -46.93 -14.80 24.16
C LEU A 6 -45.81 -14.32 23.21
N LEU A 7 -46.19 -13.77 22.05
CA LEU A 7 -45.26 -13.25 21.05
C LEU A 7 -44.50 -12.01 21.55
N GLY A 8 -45.16 -11.13 22.31
CA GLY A 8 -44.52 -9.94 22.87
C GLY A 8 -43.39 -10.27 23.86
N THR A 9 -43.56 -11.30 24.69
CA THR A 9 -42.56 -11.69 25.69
C THR A 9 -41.32 -12.30 25.05
N VAL A 10 -41.47 -13.09 23.98
CA VAL A 10 -40.33 -13.72 23.27
C VAL A 10 -39.49 -12.68 22.54
N VAL A 11 -40.12 -11.69 21.91
CA VAL A 11 -39.40 -10.61 21.22
C VAL A 11 -38.65 -9.72 22.22
N PHE A 12 -39.26 -9.42 23.38
CA PHE A 12 -38.59 -8.63 24.41
C PHE A 12 -37.40 -9.36 25.06
N LEU A 13 -37.50 -10.69 25.23
CA LEU A 13 -36.41 -11.51 25.75
C LEU A 13 -35.22 -11.59 24.76
N MET A 14 -35.49 -11.73 23.46
CA MET A 14 -34.46 -11.73 22.42
C MET A 14 -33.69 -10.39 22.36
N LEU A 15 -34.38 -9.26 22.49
CA LEU A 15 -33.72 -7.94 22.49
C LEU A 15 -32.79 -7.73 23.70
N ALA A 16 -33.17 -8.27 24.86
CA ALA A 16 -32.36 -8.19 26.08
C ALA A 16 -31.06 -9.02 25.98
N VAL A 17 -31.09 -10.16 25.28
CA VAL A 17 -29.89 -11.00 25.07
C VAL A 17 -28.90 -10.32 24.12
N VAL A 18 -29.38 -9.63 23.08
CA VAL A 18 -28.50 -8.92 22.12
C VAL A 18 -27.81 -7.71 22.77
N LEU A 19 -28.49 -7.01 23.69
CA LEU A 19 -27.90 -5.89 24.44
C LEU A 19 -26.87 -6.32 25.49
N PHE A 20 -26.90 -7.58 25.95
CA PHE A 20 -25.90 -8.11 26.88
C PHE A 20 -24.56 -8.52 26.22
N PHE A 21 -24.53 -8.74 24.90
CA PHE A 21 -23.29 -9.08 24.18
C PHE A 21 -22.44 -7.86 23.78
N ALA A 22 -22.89 -6.63 24.07
CA ALA A 22 -22.16 -5.40 23.75
C ALA A 22 -21.24 -4.89 24.88
N ILE A 23 -21.16 -5.57 26.04
CA ILE A 23 -20.36 -5.12 27.19
C ILE A 23 -19.46 -6.24 27.71
N THR A 24 -18.45 -6.63 26.92
CA THR A 24 -17.25 -7.26 27.47
C THR A 24 -16.00 -6.74 26.76
N CYS A 25 -15.66 -5.48 27.01
CA CYS A 25 -14.26 -5.10 27.13
C CYS A 25 -14.11 -4.35 28.45
N SER A 26 -14.17 -5.12 29.53
CA SER A 26 -13.81 -4.65 30.87
C SER A 26 -12.31 -4.36 30.85
N ALA A 27 -11.94 -3.08 30.75
CA ALA A 27 -10.58 -2.64 31.01
C ALA A 27 -10.28 -2.89 32.50
N ASN A 28 -9.57 -3.98 32.78
CA ASN A 28 -9.09 -4.28 34.12
C ASN A 28 -7.84 -3.41 34.37
N LEU A 29 -8.03 -2.31 35.09
CA LEU A 29 -6.95 -1.48 35.63
C LEU A 29 -6.40 -2.18 36.87
N ASN A 30 -5.26 -2.85 36.70
CA ASN A 30 -4.20 -3.17 37.66
C ASN A 30 -3.64 -4.57 37.40
N ALA A 31 -2.55 -4.60 36.64
CA ALA A 31 -1.58 -5.68 36.68
C ALA A 31 -0.19 -5.05 36.61
N GLU A 32 0.29 -4.66 37.78
CA GLU A 32 1.70 -4.44 38.05
C GLU A 32 2.43 -5.77 37.80
N GLY A 33 3.50 -5.75 37.01
CA GLY A 33 4.38 -6.91 36.84
C GLY A 33 3.98 -7.92 35.76
N ALA A 34 3.88 -7.49 34.51
CA ALA A 34 4.17 -8.37 33.39
C ALA A 34 5.01 -7.60 32.38
N VAL A 35 6.32 -7.87 32.35
CA VAL A 35 7.11 -7.67 31.13
C VAL A 35 6.52 -8.63 30.11
N LYS A 36 5.44 -8.20 29.46
CA LYS A 36 4.97 -8.80 28.22
C LYS A 36 6.10 -8.55 27.24
N ASN A 37 6.94 -9.56 27.04
CA ASN A 37 7.57 -9.78 25.74
C ASN A 37 6.42 -10.03 24.74
N ALA A 38 5.65 -8.97 24.43
CA ALA A 38 4.90 -8.93 23.20
C ALA A 38 5.92 -9.19 22.10
N PRO A 39 5.63 -10.04 21.09
CA PRO A 39 6.49 -10.11 19.93
C PRO A 39 6.64 -8.67 19.44
N SER A 40 7.85 -8.13 19.49
CA SER A 40 8.10 -6.82 18.92
C SER A 40 7.83 -6.98 17.43
N THR A 41 6.64 -6.59 17.00
CA THR A 41 6.30 -6.48 15.59
C THR A 41 7.12 -5.32 15.07
N SER A 42 8.39 -5.62 14.79
CA SER A 42 9.30 -4.69 14.15
C SER A 42 8.71 -4.39 12.78
N LYS A 43 8.58 -3.10 12.46
CA LYS A 43 8.01 -2.64 11.21
C LYS A 43 9.11 -2.57 10.15
N PRO A 44 8.79 -2.67 8.86
CA PRO A 44 9.71 -2.24 7.82
C PRO A 44 10.14 -0.78 8.05
N ASN A 45 11.39 -0.47 7.71
CA ASN A 45 11.95 0.87 7.72
C ASN A 45 12.62 1.12 6.36
N PRO A 46 11.82 1.33 5.29
CA PRO A 46 12.33 1.58 3.95
C PRO A 46 12.90 3.00 3.84
N SER A 47 13.97 3.14 3.08
CA SER A 47 14.57 4.41 2.68
C SER A 47 14.92 4.36 1.19
N VAL A 48 14.65 5.45 0.47
CA VAL A 48 15.06 5.57 -0.93
C VAL A 48 16.56 5.86 -0.98
N LYS A 49 17.31 5.08 -1.78
CA LYS A 49 18.75 5.25 -1.98
C LYS A 49 19.08 5.99 -3.26
N SER A 50 18.37 5.67 -4.33
CA SER A 50 18.52 6.35 -5.61
C SER A 50 17.21 6.33 -6.39
N ILE A 51 17.10 7.30 -7.29
CA ILE A 51 16.05 7.37 -8.29
C ILE A 51 16.77 7.62 -9.62
N THR A 52 16.65 6.68 -10.55
CA THR A 52 17.14 6.84 -11.92
C THR A 52 15.94 7.03 -12.83
N THR A 53 15.98 8.05 -13.67
CA THR A 53 14.92 8.31 -14.65
C THR A 53 15.49 8.18 -16.05
N SER A 54 14.72 7.55 -16.93
CA SER A 54 15.03 7.45 -18.34
C SER A 54 13.75 7.60 -19.17
N THR A 55 13.92 7.78 -20.47
CA THR A 55 12.82 7.83 -21.42
C THR A 55 13.05 6.80 -22.51
N ALA A 56 11.96 6.20 -22.98
CA ALA A 56 11.98 5.26 -24.10
C ALA A 56 10.83 5.60 -25.04
N GLY A 57 11.02 5.37 -26.34
CA GLY A 57 9.97 5.59 -27.33
C GLY A 57 10.15 4.73 -28.57
N MET A 58 9.03 4.31 -29.15
CA MET A 58 8.98 3.61 -30.44
C MET A 58 7.67 3.96 -31.16
N GLY A 59 7.79 4.55 -32.35
CA GLY A 59 6.64 5.12 -33.07
C GLY A 59 5.91 6.16 -32.20
N ASP A 60 4.59 6.02 -32.08
CA ASP A 60 3.74 6.94 -31.30
C ASP A 60 3.67 6.62 -29.79
N ASN A 61 4.46 5.66 -29.30
CA ASN A 61 4.47 5.28 -27.90
C ASN A 61 5.71 5.82 -27.20
N TYR A 62 5.49 6.65 -26.18
CA TYR A 62 6.53 7.27 -25.37
C TYR A 62 6.33 6.91 -23.91
N TYR A 63 7.42 6.67 -23.20
CA TYR A 63 7.42 6.25 -21.81
C TYR A 63 8.47 7.01 -21.02
N ALA A 64 8.12 7.38 -19.79
CA ALA A 64 9.10 7.66 -18.74
C ALA A 64 9.24 6.41 -17.89
N ILE A 65 10.48 6.05 -17.58
CA ILE A 65 10.83 4.91 -16.74
C ILE A 65 11.52 5.49 -15.51
N MET A 66 11.03 5.13 -14.32
CA MET A 66 11.59 5.52 -13.04
C MET A 66 12.00 4.27 -12.28
N GLU A 67 13.30 4.12 -12.04
CA GLU A 67 13.87 3.04 -11.24
C GLU A 67 14.17 3.58 -9.85
N VAL A 68 13.52 3.03 -8.83
CA VAL A 68 13.65 3.44 -7.44
C VAL A 68 14.36 2.35 -6.66
N ALA A 69 15.56 2.63 -6.16
CA ALA A 69 16.26 1.73 -5.24
C ALA A 69 15.79 2.01 -3.81
N VAL A 70 15.21 1.00 -3.17
CA VAL A 70 14.69 1.06 -1.80
C VAL A 70 15.48 0.12 -0.92
N LYS A 71 16.07 0.63 0.17
CA LYS A 71 16.74 -0.16 1.20
C LYS A 71 15.89 -0.22 2.45
N ASN A 72 15.73 -1.41 3.01
CA ASN A 72 15.02 -1.61 4.28
C ASN A 72 16.00 -1.93 5.42
N GLU A 73 16.01 -1.10 6.45
CA GLU A 73 16.82 -1.32 7.66
C GLU A 73 15.97 -1.86 8.84
N GLY A 74 14.67 -2.06 8.61
CA GLY A 74 13.71 -2.59 9.57
C GLY A 74 13.42 -4.09 9.37
N ALA A 75 12.27 -4.54 9.87
CA ALA A 75 11.83 -5.93 9.66
C ALA A 75 11.46 -6.21 8.20
N LYS A 76 11.39 -7.50 7.83
CA LYS A 76 10.76 -7.89 6.56
C LYS A 76 9.31 -7.38 6.54
N GLY A 77 8.86 -6.88 5.40
CA GLY A 77 7.44 -6.64 5.14
C GLY A 77 7.18 -6.15 3.73
N THR A 78 5.93 -5.80 3.49
CA THR A 78 5.50 -5.22 2.21
C THR A 78 5.44 -3.71 2.34
N VAL A 79 6.01 -2.99 1.37
CA VAL A 79 5.95 -1.53 1.27
C VAL A 79 5.41 -1.14 -0.10
N MET A 80 4.71 0.00 -0.17
CA MET A 80 4.22 0.54 -1.44
C MET A 80 5.20 1.59 -1.95
N VAL A 81 5.71 1.40 -3.17
CA VAL A 81 6.50 2.44 -3.85
C VAL A 81 5.55 3.20 -4.74
N VAL A 82 5.43 4.51 -4.53
CA VAL A 82 4.56 5.40 -5.31
C VAL A 82 5.45 6.42 -6.01
N GLY A 83 5.35 6.50 -7.33
CA GLY A 83 6.03 7.49 -8.14
C GLY A 83 5.02 8.34 -8.89
N THR A 84 5.34 9.61 -9.05
CA THR A 84 4.54 10.56 -9.83
C THR A 84 5.42 11.22 -10.88
N ILE A 85 4.84 11.44 -12.05
CA ILE A 85 5.43 12.27 -13.09
C ILE A 85 4.45 13.39 -13.46
N THR A 86 4.98 14.55 -13.83
CA THR A 86 4.18 15.65 -14.35
C THR A 86 4.58 15.94 -15.80
N GLN A 87 3.61 15.90 -16.71
CA GLN A 87 3.78 16.24 -18.12
C GLN A 87 2.82 17.37 -18.48
N GLY A 88 3.36 18.56 -18.75
CA GLY A 88 2.53 19.76 -18.95
C GLY A 88 1.67 20.03 -17.72
N ALA A 89 0.34 19.99 -17.87
CA ALA A 89 -0.62 20.16 -16.78
C ALA A 89 -1.14 18.84 -16.17
N GLN A 90 -0.67 17.68 -16.64
CA GLN A 90 -1.14 16.38 -16.17
C GLN A 90 -0.11 15.74 -15.24
N THR A 91 -0.55 15.31 -14.06
CA THR A 91 0.23 14.44 -13.17
C THR A 91 -0.28 13.01 -13.29
N ILE A 92 0.63 12.07 -13.50
CA ILE A 92 0.34 10.64 -13.58
C ILE A 92 1.03 9.97 -12.39
N GLU A 93 0.27 9.18 -11.65
CA GLU A 93 0.75 8.38 -10.54
C GLU A 93 0.82 6.90 -10.95
N ASN A 94 1.87 6.21 -10.51
CA ASN A 94 1.98 4.76 -10.58
C ASN A 94 2.51 4.23 -9.25
N SER A 95 1.98 3.09 -8.81
CA SER A 95 2.37 2.47 -7.55
C SER A 95 2.61 0.98 -7.71
N PHE A 96 3.58 0.47 -6.98
CA PHE A 96 3.95 -0.95 -7.01
C PHE A 96 4.27 -1.46 -5.60
N PRO A 97 3.61 -2.53 -5.14
CA PRO A 97 3.93 -3.16 -3.86
C PRO A 97 5.18 -4.03 -3.99
N ILE A 98 6.12 -3.91 -3.05
CA ILE A 98 7.27 -4.80 -2.96
C ILE A 98 7.35 -5.48 -1.61
N GLU A 99 7.70 -6.76 -1.61
CA GLU A 99 8.22 -7.42 -0.41
C GLU A 99 9.70 -7.08 -0.27
N ILE A 100 10.09 -6.42 0.81
CA ILE A 100 11.48 -6.08 1.08
C ILE A 100 11.96 -6.81 2.34
N LYS A 101 13.10 -7.51 2.21
CA LYS A 101 13.69 -8.26 3.32
C LYS A 101 14.40 -7.30 4.28
N LYS A 102 14.71 -7.79 5.49
CA LYS A 102 15.53 -7.04 6.44
C LYS A 102 16.94 -6.86 5.86
N ASN A 103 17.46 -5.64 5.93
CA ASN A 103 18.79 -5.26 5.46
C ASN A 103 19.05 -5.56 3.97
N SER A 104 18.00 -5.58 3.14
CA SER A 104 18.12 -5.72 1.68
C SER A 104 17.83 -4.42 0.96
N GLU A 105 18.29 -4.36 -0.28
CA GLU A 105 17.97 -3.33 -1.26
C GLU A 105 17.25 -3.98 -2.44
N GLU A 106 16.19 -3.35 -2.92
CA GLU A 106 15.39 -3.80 -4.06
C GLU A 106 15.22 -2.63 -5.02
N VAL A 107 15.24 -2.91 -6.32
CA VAL A 107 14.99 -1.92 -7.37
C VAL A 107 13.59 -2.11 -7.93
N VAL A 108 12.81 -1.03 -7.95
CA VAL A 108 11.45 -1.02 -8.48
C VAL A 108 11.38 -0.15 -9.72
N THR A 109 10.90 -0.72 -10.81
CA THR A 109 10.69 0.01 -12.06
C THR A 109 9.22 0.44 -12.19
N LEU A 110 8.98 1.75 -12.22
CA LEU A 110 7.69 2.35 -12.51
C LEU A 110 7.71 2.90 -13.95
N VAL A 111 6.72 2.50 -14.76
CA VAL A 111 6.60 2.93 -16.15
C VAL A 111 5.39 3.83 -16.29
N PHE A 112 5.58 4.97 -16.94
CA PHE A 112 4.54 5.97 -17.16
C PHE A 112 4.39 6.24 -18.65
N LYS A 113 3.18 6.09 -19.18
CA LYS A 113 2.90 6.43 -20.57
C LYS A 113 2.86 7.94 -20.74
N LEU A 114 3.66 8.45 -21.68
CA LEU A 114 3.71 9.86 -22.05
C LEU A 114 2.90 10.10 -23.32
N LYS A 115 2.44 11.35 -23.48
CA LYS A 115 1.88 11.83 -24.76
C LYS A 115 2.92 12.68 -25.49
N TRP A 116 3.07 12.47 -26.79
CA TRP A 116 3.85 13.40 -27.62
C TRP A 116 3.18 14.77 -27.63
N MET A 117 3.93 15.84 -27.37
CA MET A 117 3.41 17.21 -27.34
C MET A 117 3.77 18.02 -28.61
N GLY A 118 4.43 17.40 -29.59
CA GLY A 118 4.79 18.04 -30.87
C GLY A 118 6.30 18.05 -31.16
N GLY A 119 6.65 18.24 -32.44
CA GLY A 119 8.02 18.20 -33.00
C GLY A 119 8.18 17.13 -34.09
N GLU A 120 9.20 17.25 -34.94
CA GLU A 120 9.60 16.16 -35.84
C GLU A 120 10.44 15.14 -35.07
N PHE A 121 10.09 13.86 -35.19
CA PHE A 121 10.83 12.75 -34.59
C PHE A 121 11.43 11.89 -35.71
N THR A 122 12.76 11.83 -35.77
CA THR A 122 13.48 10.96 -36.71
C THR A 122 14.18 9.86 -35.91
N ALA A 123 13.68 8.63 -36.00
CA ALA A 123 14.34 7.48 -35.39
C ALA A 123 15.42 6.95 -36.33
N ASN A 124 16.69 7.03 -35.93
CA ASN A 124 17.78 6.27 -36.54
C ASN A 124 18.37 5.36 -35.45
N ALA A 125 18.37 4.06 -35.69
CA ALA A 125 19.06 3.08 -34.84
C ALA A 125 20.11 2.37 -35.71
N GLU A 126 21.38 2.50 -35.34
CA GLU A 126 22.48 1.77 -35.98
C GLU A 126 22.79 0.51 -35.17
N VAL A 127 22.84 -0.63 -35.85
CA VAL A 127 23.35 -1.88 -35.26
C VAL A 127 24.87 -1.82 -35.34
N GLN A 128 25.55 -1.68 -34.20
CA GLN A 128 27.00 -1.90 -34.14
C GLN A 128 27.27 -3.41 -34.21
N ASN A 129 27.92 -3.84 -35.30
CA ASN A 129 28.49 -5.18 -35.46
C ASN A 129 29.94 -5.21 -34.94
#